data_AF-A0A1F6CZP3-F1
#
_entry.id   AF-A0A1F6CZP3-F1
#
_cell.length_a   1.000
_cell.length_b   1.000
_cell.length_c   1.000
_cell.angle_alpha   90.00
_cell.angle_beta   90.00
_cell.angle_gamma   90.00
#
_symmetry.space_group_name_H-M   'P 1'
#
loop_
_entity.id
_entity.type
_entity.pdbx_description
1 polymer ?
#
loop_
_entity_poly.entity_id
_entity_poly.type
_entity_poly.pdbx_seq_one_letter_code
_entity_poly.pdbx_strand_id
1 'polypeptide(L)'
;MNDLFRQWSYYPTRVDIRWDKVSSALVEKYQKMGCKLGDAAVSAHVEAMGIKILVSENRDFLEEIRGLSFRVLRAEDALRELEDIA
;
A
#
# COMPACT_ATOMS: atom_id res chain seq x y z
N MET A 1 24.39 2.89 -0.54
CA MET A 1 23.60 4.13 -0.71
C MET A 1 23.60 4.44 -2.21
N ASN A 2 22.58 4.21 -3.03
CA ASN A 2 21.18 3.91 -2.80
C ASN A 2 20.55 3.45 -4.14
N ASP A 3 20.39 2.14 -4.37
CA ASP A 3 19.75 1.66 -5.62
C ASP A 3 18.32 2.20 -5.76
N LEU A 4 17.61 2.33 -4.64
CA LEU A 4 16.30 2.99 -4.54
C LEU A 4 16.30 4.41 -5.12
N PHE A 5 17.26 5.25 -4.75
CA PHE A 5 17.29 6.65 -5.19
C PHE A 5 17.71 6.77 -6.66
N ARG A 6 18.51 5.82 -7.15
CA ARG A 6 18.82 5.70 -8.58
C ARG A 6 17.60 5.26 -9.37
N GLN A 7 16.84 4.29 -8.88
CA GLN A 7 15.58 3.88 -9.53
C GLN A 7 14.55 5.00 -9.54
N TRP A 8 14.48 5.77 -8.47
CA TRP A 8 13.63 6.95 -8.38
C TRP A 8 13.92 7.98 -9.46
N SER A 9 15.20 8.28 -9.72
CA SER A 9 15.56 9.29 -10.71
C SER A 9 15.17 8.90 -12.15
N TYR A 10 14.93 7.61 -12.43
CA TYR A 10 14.37 7.16 -13.71
C TYR A 10 12.87 7.42 -13.85
N TYR A 11 12.13 7.60 -12.75
CA TYR A 11 10.67 7.76 -12.75
C TYR A 11 10.18 8.99 -11.95
N PRO A 12 10.73 10.19 -12.17
CA PRO A 12 10.49 11.35 -11.31
C PRO A 12 9.03 11.85 -11.33
N THR A 13 8.26 11.53 -12.39
CA THR A 13 6.84 11.91 -12.52
C THR A 13 5.87 10.79 -12.16
N ARG A 14 6.37 9.59 -11.83
CA ARG A 14 5.54 8.42 -11.50
C ARG A 14 5.58 8.04 -10.03
N VAL A 15 6.44 8.68 -9.23
CA VAL A 15 6.60 8.40 -7.81
C VAL A 15 6.28 9.66 -7.01
N ASP A 16 5.25 9.59 -6.16
CA ASP A 16 4.86 10.65 -5.23
C ASP A 16 5.18 10.21 -3.80
N ILE A 17 5.80 11.09 -2.99
CA ILE A 17 6.04 10.86 -1.56
C ILE A 17 5.06 11.69 -0.76
N ARG A 18 4.30 11.02 0.09
CA ARG A 18 3.40 11.69 1.03
C ARG A 18 3.79 11.34 2.46
N TRP A 19 3.93 12.39 3.27
CA TRP A 19 4.19 12.31 4.71
C TRP A 19 3.04 12.87 5.53
N ASP A 20 1.88 13.04 4.88
CA ASP A 20 0.69 13.59 5.51
C ASP A 20 0.28 12.74 6.72
N LYS A 21 -0.38 13.35 7.70
CA LYS A 21 -0.97 12.58 8.80
C LYS A 21 -2.32 12.05 8.37
N VAL A 22 -2.61 10.79 8.67
CA VAL A 22 -3.95 10.22 8.54
C VAL A 22 -4.76 10.40 9.83
N SER A 23 -6.08 10.48 9.70
CA SER A 23 -7.00 10.54 10.83
C SER A 23 -6.82 9.33 11.76
N SER A 24 -6.70 9.58 13.07
CA SER A 24 -6.64 8.52 14.08
C SER A 24 -7.89 7.63 14.07
N ALA A 25 -9.07 8.19 13.77
CA ALA A 25 -10.31 7.42 13.65
C ALA A 25 -10.23 6.37 12.53
N LEU A 26 -9.52 6.68 11.44
CA LEU A 26 -9.34 5.74 10.33
C LEU A 26 -8.32 4.66 10.69
N VAL A 27 -7.27 4.99 11.44
CA VAL A 27 -6.34 3.99 12.00
C VAL A 27 -7.09 3.05 12.95
N GLU A 28 -7.89 3.58 13.87
CA GLU A 28 -8.70 2.79 14.80
C GLU A 28 -9.70 1.87 14.08
N LYS A 29 -10.31 2.32 12.97
CA LYS A 29 -11.16 1.48 12.12
C LYS A 29 -10.40 0.22 11.69
N TYR A 30 -9.18 0.36 11.18
CA TYR A 30 -8.38 -0.79 10.73
C TYR A 30 -7.86 -1.65 11.89
N GLN A 31 -7.53 -1.05 13.04
CA GLN A 31 -7.20 -1.83 14.23
C GLN A 31 -8.37 -2.72 14.69
N LYS A 32 -9.61 -2.20 14.63
CA LYS A 32 -10.82 -2.98 14.94
C LYS A 32 -11.09 -4.11 13.93
N MET A 33 -10.51 -4.01 12.73
CA MET A 33 -10.55 -5.08 11.71
C MET A 33 -9.45 -6.14 11.91
N GLY A 34 -8.63 -6.01 12.95
CA GLY A 34 -7.56 -6.95 13.28
C GLY A 34 -6.16 -6.53 12.81
N CYS A 35 -6.02 -5.37 12.17
CA CYS A 35 -4.70 -4.87 11.78
C CYS A 35 -3.85 -4.51 13.03
N LYS A 36 -2.59 -4.91 13.03
CA LYS A 36 -1.59 -4.34 13.96
C LYS A 36 -1.44 -2.85 13.68
N LEU A 37 -0.95 -2.07 14.65
CA LEU A 37 -0.88 -0.61 14.54
C LEU A 37 -0.16 -0.12 13.27
N GLY A 38 0.96 -0.76 12.88
CA GLY A 38 1.69 -0.42 11.66
C GLY A 38 0.84 -0.64 10.40
N ASP A 39 0.24 -1.82 10.27
CA ASP A 39 -0.61 -2.16 9.13
C ASP A 39 -1.90 -1.33 9.09
N ALA A 40 -2.43 -0.99 10.27
CA ALA A 40 -3.59 -0.11 10.39
C ALA A 40 -3.28 1.30 9.89
N ALA A 41 -2.09 1.83 10.21
CA ALA A 41 -1.64 3.12 9.70
C ALA A 41 -1.46 3.10 8.18
N VAL A 42 -0.82 2.06 7.63
CA VAL A 42 -0.68 1.90 6.17
C VAL A 42 -2.04 1.81 5.49
N SER A 43 -2.95 0.97 6.00
CA SER A 43 -4.30 0.79 5.44
C SER A 43 -5.11 2.10 5.46
N ALA A 44 -5.01 2.84 6.56
CA ALA A 44 -5.64 4.14 6.69
C ALA A 44 -5.10 5.12 5.65
N HIS A 45 -3.79 5.14 5.39
CA HIS A 45 -3.20 5.95 4.33
C HIS A 45 -3.72 5.57 2.94
N VAL A 46 -3.73 4.27 2.62
CA VAL A 46 -4.22 3.77 1.32
C VAL A 46 -5.67 4.21 1.08
N GLU A 47 -6.54 4.03 2.08
CA GLU A 47 -7.95 4.47 1.98
C GLU A 47 -8.08 5.99 1.87
N ALA A 48 -7.39 6.75 2.72
CA ALA A 48 -7.46 8.22 2.73
C ALA A 48 -7.01 8.84 1.40
N MET A 49 -6.05 8.20 0.73
CA MET A 49 -5.55 8.64 -0.57
C MET A 49 -6.40 8.13 -1.74
N GLY A 50 -7.43 7.32 -1.48
CA GLY A 50 -8.26 6.73 -2.53
C GLY A 50 -7.53 5.70 -3.40
N ILE A 51 -6.40 5.17 -2.93
CA ILE A 51 -5.60 4.17 -3.64
C ILE A 51 -6.41 2.87 -3.72
N LYS A 52 -6.43 2.24 -4.90
CA LYS A 52 -7.24 1.03 -5.18
C LYS A 52 -6.47 -0.27 -5.03
N ILE A 53 -5.14 -0.21 -5.17
CA ILE A 53 -4.26 -1.37 -5.16
C ILE A 53 -3.09 -1.06 -4.24
N LEU A 54 -2.87 -1.95 -3.26
CA LEU A 54 -1.67 -1.99 -2.44
C LEU A 54 -0.82 -3.17 -2.91
N VAL A 55 0.43 -2.92 -3.30
CA VAL A 55 1.39 -3.98 -3.58
C VAL A 55 2.21 -4.23 -2.31
N SER A 56 2.20 -5.45 -1.79
CA SER A 56 2.83 -5.78 -0.50
C SER A 56 3.21 -7.27 -0.42
N GLU A 57 4.37 -7.54 0.18
CA GLU A 57 4.81 -8.90 0.55
C GLU A 57 4.57 -9.21 2.04
N ASN A 58 3.96 -8.30 2.79
CA ASN A 58 3.58 -8.56 4.17
C ASN A 58 2.44 -9.58 4.21
N ARG A 59 2.70 -10.75 4.80
CA ARG A 59 1.76 -11.87 4.92
C ARG A 59 0.47 -11.48 5.64
N ASP A 60 0.54 -10.59 6.63
CA ASP A 60 -0.64 -10.13 7.37
C ASP A 60 -1.66 -9.47 6.41
N PHE A 61 -1.18 -8.70 5.42
CA PHE A 61 -2.04 -8.10 4.39
C PHE A 61 -2.57 -9.08 3.34
N LEU A 62 -1.83 -10.15 3.08
CA LEU A 62 -2.15 -11.11 2.03
C LEU A 62 -3.14 -12.19 2.50
N GLU A 63 -3.06 -12.60 3.75
CA GLU A 63 -3.73 -13.83 4.23
C GLU A 63 -4.70 -13.56 5.39
N GLU A 64 -4.35 -12.65 6.30
CA GLU A 64 -5.06 -12.48 7.57
C GLU A 64 -6.12 -11.38 7.53
N ILE A 65 -5.81 -10.23 6.93
CA ILE A 65 -6.71 -9.08 6.92
C ILE A 65 -7.71 -9.20 5.77
N ARG A 66 -9.00 -9.15 6.08
CA ARG A 66 -10.10 -9.23 5.10
C ARG A 66 -11.00 -8.01 5.15
N GLY A 67 -11.77 -7.79 4.08
CA GLY A 67 -12.72 -6.70 3.98
C GLY A 67 -12.09 -5.31 3.78
N LEU A 68 -10.85 -5.28 3.27
CA LEU A 68 -10.17 -4.04 2.91
C LEU A 68 -10.93 -3.32 1.79
N SER A 69 -10.88 -1.98 1.80
CA SER A 69 -11.51 -1.13 0.77
C SER A 69 -10.71 -1.07 -0.53
N PHE A 70 -9.57 -1.75 -0.58
CA PHE A 70 -8.62 -1.81 -1.67
C PHE A 70 -8.14 -3.25 -1.87
N ARG A 71 -7.64 -3.54 -3.07
CA ARG A 71 -7.07 -4.85 -3.41
C ARG A 71 -5.61 -4.91 -2.96
N VAL A 72 -5.19 -6.05 -2.43
CA VAL A 72 -3.77 -6.30 -2.12
C VAL A 72 -3.22 -7.28 -3.15
N LEU A 73 -2.07 -6.97 -3.74
CA LEU A 73 -1.36 -7.82 -4.69
C LEU A 73 0.05 -8.12 -4.19
N ARG A 74 0.56 -9.31 -4.55
CA ARG A 74 2.01 -9.57 -4.51
C ARG A 74 2.69 -8.79 -5.63
N ALA A 75 3.99 -8.53 -5.46
CA ALA A 75 4.79 -7.86 -6.48
C ALA A 75 4.79 -8.65 -7.80
N GLU A 76 4.85 -9.99 -7.74
CA GLU A 76 4.81 -10.82 -8.95
C GLU A 76 3.49 -10.67 -9.72
N ASP A 77 2.36 -10.59 -9.02
CA ASP A 77 1.04 -10.47 -9.64
C ASP A 77 0.86 -9.07 -10.22
N ALA A 78 1.33 -8.03 -9.51
CA ALA A 78 1.33 -6.66 -10.02
C ALA A 78 2.17 -6.51 -11.30
N LEU A 79 3.31 -7.21 -11.40
CA LEU A 79 4.13 -7.21 -12.61
C LEU A 79 3.43 -7.91 -13.77
N ARG A 80 2.81 -9.08 -13.55
CA ARG A 80 2.03 -9.78 -14.58
C ARG A 80 0.88 -8.92 -15.08
N GLU A 81 0.13 -8.28 -14.18
CA GLU A 81 -0.96 -7.38 -14.58
C GLU A 81 -0.46 -6.18 -15.40
N LEU A 82 0.76 -5.68 -15.14
CA LEU A 82 1.36 -4.61 -15.94
C LEU A 82 1.78 -5.09 -17.33
N GLU A 83 2.31 -6.30 -17.45
CA GLU A 83 2.70 -6.90 -18.74
C GLU A 83 1.48 -7.17 -19.63
N ASP A 84 0.35 -7.57 -19.05
CA ASP A 84 -0.90 -7.80 -19.80
C ASP A 84 -1.55 -6.50 -20.33
N ILE A 85 -1.19 -5.35 -19.75
CA ILE A 85 -1.71 -4.02 -20.14
C ILE A 85 -0.79 -3.32 -21.17
N ALA A 86 0.48 -3.77 -21.30
CA ALA A 86 1.51 -3.16 -22.14
C ALA A 86 1.46 -3.64 -23.60
#